data_AF-A0A523W7A3-F1
#
_entry.id   AF-A0A523W7A3-F1
#
_cell.length_a   1.000
_cell.length_b   1.000
_cell.length_c   1.000
_cell.angle_alpha   90.00
_cell.angle_beta   90.00
_cell.angle_gamma   90.00
#
_symmetry.space_group_name_H-M   'P 1'
#
loop_
_entity.id
_entity.type
_entity.pdbx_description
1 polymer ?
#
loop_
_entity_poly.entity_id
_entity_poly.type
_entity_poly.pdbx_seq_one_letter_code
_entity_poly.pdbx_strand_id
1 'polypeptide(L)'
;IYLHRSEEYEILHLNQAARCVYAHRRHVDYYTKTSSWEEVEILKALRTRQVGASRLSLGEVRVTEHVTGFEKYKKCDQSLISEHSLSLPKRNFETVSLWLELPSNFSETVAVKGADFAGALHAVEHATIAMFPLKVPCDRHDMGGYSFPFHVQTRTPTIFIYDAYPGGVGLAETAFDIPRDLFQTTLRLIRSCPCQRGCPSCIQSPRCGSGNKPLDKEGAIMVLDYLVSGESRAAEEIEEEALVQINKRPKKRTTTELKDIVFFDLETQKTAEEVGGWEKSHLMRVSVAVVYSLRNNKFQLLTESNIRELVEELLARELVVGFNIKRFDYKVLTYYTDFDQEKIPTLDIHEVVMKFLGFPLSLERLSQATLGYGKIGNGLDAIRWFREGRTDKLGEYCRHDVKLVKELYEFGKENDYLLFEDKNKGILRIPVSWG
;
A
#
# COMPACT_ATOMS: atom_id res chain seq x y z
N ILE A 1 1.76 -19.37 15.53
CA ILE A 1 2.41 -20.68 15.79
C ILE A 1 3.90 -20.42 15.95
N TYR A 2 4.48 -20.88 17.06
CA TYR A 2 5.92 -20.81 17.31
C TYR A 2 6.53 -22.19 17.05
N LEU A 3 7.62 -22.22 16.29
CA LEU A 3 8.35 -23.45 15.98
C LEU A 3 9.63 -23.49 16.81
N HIS A 4 9.83 -24.54 17.60
CA HIS A 4 11.02 -24.72 18.42
C HIS A 4 11.53 -26.14 18.30
N ARG A 5 12.73 -26.33 17.72
CA ARG A 5 13.33 -27.67 17.50
C ARG A 5 12.38 -28.64 16.77
N SER A 6 11.73 -28.15 15.71
CA SER A 6 10.73 -28.88 14.92
C SER A 6 9.42 -29.19 15.65
N GLU A 7 9.24 -28.70 16.87
CA GLU A 7 8.00 -28.82 17.63
C GLU A 7 7.14 -27.56 17.50
N GLU A 8 5.84 -27.77 17.36
CA GLU A 8 4.88 -26.71 17.09
C GLU A 8 4.13 -26.32 18.36
N TYR A 9 4.12 -25.02 18.64
CA TYR A 9 3.48 -24.43 19.80
C TYR A 9 2.46 -23.38 19.37
N GLU A 10 1.21 -23.59 19.74
CA GLU A 10 0.15 -22.58 19.62
C GLU A 10 0.27 -21.60 20.79
N ILE A 11 0.42 -20.32 20.47
CA ILE A 11 0.50 -19.27 21.48
C ILE A 11 -0.92 -18.95 21.93
N LEU A 12 -1.20 -19.14 23.22
CA LEU A 12 -2.51 -18.90 23.81
C LEU A 12 -2.62 -17.50 24.41
N HIS A 13 -1.55 -17.02 25.03
CA HIS A 13 -1.53 -15.73 25.72
C HIS A 13 -0.12 -15.13 25.76
N LEU A 14 -0.02 -13.84 25.48
CA LEU A 14 1.21 -13.05 25.56
C LEU A 14 1.08 -12.05 26.73
N ASN A 15 1.81 -12.28 27.82
CA ASN A 15 1.90 -11.34 28.92
C ASN A 15 3.19 -10.49 28.77
N GLN A 16 3.05 -9.30 28.19
CA GLN A 16 4.18 -8.41 27.92
C GLN A 16 4.83 -7.85 29.19
N ALA A 17 4.03 -7.54 30.22
CA ALA A 17 4.53 -7.00 31.47
C ALA A 17 5.42 -8.01 32.21
N ALA A 18 5.00 -9.27 32.25
CA ALA A 18 5.78 -10.35 32.84
C ALA A 18 6.85 -10.93 31.90
N ARG A 19 6.89 -10.50 30.63
CA ARG A 19 7.72 -11.08 29.56
C ARG A 19 7.52 -12.60 29.40
N CYS A 20 6.28 -13.06 29.59
CA CYS A 20 5.91 -14.48 29.54
C CYS A 20 5.00 -14.78 28.35
N VAL A 21 5.28 -15.90 27.68
CA VAL A 21 4.43 -16.43 26.60
C VAL A 21 3.88 -17.77 27.05
N TYR A 22 2.55 -17.90 27.07
CA TYR A 22 1.87 -19.14 27.38
C TYR A 22 1.55 -19.85 26.07
N ALA A 23 2.07 -21.07 25.92
CA ALA A 23 1.94 -21.83 24.70
C ALA A 23 1.56 -23.28 25.00
N HIS A 24 0.84 -23.89 24.05
CA HIS A 24 0.44 -25.28 24.10
C HIS A 24 1.05 -26.01 22.91
N ARG A 25 1.70 -27.16 23.15
CA ARG A 25 2.27 -27.97 22.05
C ARG A 25 1.13 -28.56 21.23
N ARG A 26 1.02 -28.19 19.96
CA ARG A 26 -0.07 -28.59 19.08
C ARG A 26 0.44 -28.79 17.66
N HIS A 27 0.23 -29.98 17.13
CA HIS A 27 0.42 -30.21 15.69
C HIS A 27 -0.72 -29.55 14.92
N VAL A 28 -0.36 -28.67 14.00
CA VAL A 28 -1.31 -27.94 13.15
C VAL A 28 -0.96 -28.12 11.69
N ASP A 29 -1.92 -27.98 10.78
CA ASP A 29 -1.71 -28.05 9.33
C ASP A 29 -1.43 -26.67 8.70
N TYR A 30 -1.25 -25.64 9.52
CA TYR A 30 -1.05 -24.25 9.11
C TYR A 30 0.16 -23.60 9.80
N TYR A 31 0.68 -22.53 9.21
CA TYR A 31 1.65 -21.62 9.83
C TYR A 31 1.07 -20.20 9.88
N THR A 32 1.71 -19.31 10.64
CA THR A 32 1.24 -17.92 10.81
C THR A 32 2.28 -16.93 10.29
N LYS A 33 1.84 -15.90 9.57
CA LYS A 33 2.66 -14.75 9.16
C LYS A 33 2.13 -13.49 9.85
N THR A 34 3.00 -12.68 10.43
CA THR A 34 2.61 -11.42 11.06
C THR A 34 2.20 -10.38 10.03
N SER A 35 1.13 -9.65 10.32
CA SER A 35 0.70 -8.48 9.56
C SER A 35 1.11 -7.23 10.36
N SER A 36 2.16 -6.56 9.93
CA SER A 36 2.69 -5.34 10.53
C SER A 36 2.71 -4.20 9.52
N TRP A 37 2.87 -2.99 10.03
CA TRP A 37 3.28 -1.85 9.22
C TRP A 37 4.36 -1.08 9.96
N GLU A 38 5.16 -0.37 9.18
CA GLU A 38 6.23 0.48 9.65
C GLU A 38 6.04 1.88 9.07
N GLU A 39 6.33 2.89 9.89
CA GLU A 39 6.33 4.30 9.51
C GLU A 39 7.64 4.93 9.95
N VAL A 40 8.15 5.81 9.09
CA VAL A 40 9.35 6.60 9.37
C VAL A 40 8.97 8.06 9.25
N GLU A 41 9.03 8.79 10.36
CA GLU A 41 8.76 10.22 10.44
C GLU A 41 10.09 10.98 10.53
N ILE A 42 10.35 11.92 9.62
CA ILE A 42 11.50 12.83 9.69
C ILE A 42 11.22 13.86 10.76
N LEU A 43 12.05 13.87 11.81
CA LEU A 43 11.97 14.86 12.89
C LEU A 43 12.81 16.09 12.54
N LYS A 44 14.03 15.87 12.07
CA LYS A 44 14.98 16.93 11.77
C LYS A 44 15.96 16.51 10.68
N ALA A 45 16.13 17.34 9.66
CA ALA A 45 17.23 17.21 8.70
C ALA A 45 18.46 17.98 9.22
N LEU A 46 19.62 17.32 9.24
CA LEU A 46 20.88 17.88 9.73
C LEU A 46 21.79 18.29 8.57
N ARG A 47 22.00 17.38 7.61
CA ARG A 47 22.89 17.60 6.45
C ARG A 47 22.23 17.06 5.20
N THR A 48 22.47 17.70 4.06
CA THR A 48 21.96 17.25 2.76
C THR A 48 23.02 17.34 1.68
N ARG A 49 23.01 16.42 0.73
CA ARG A 49 23.90 16.45 -0.43
C ARG A 49 23.28 15.82 -1.67
N GLN A 50 23.83 16.18 -2.83
CA GLN A 50 23.46 15.57 -4.11
C GLN A 50 24.28 14.29 -4.34
N VAL A 51 23.59 13.20 -4.68
CA VAL A 51 24.17 11.93 -5.12
C VAL A 51 23.56 11.58 -6.47
N GLY A 52 24.30 11.82 -7.54
CA GLY A 52 23.74 11.78 -8.88
C GLY A 52 22.76 12.93 -9.09
N ALA A 53 21.54 12.61 -9.53
CA ALA A 53 20.42 13.54 -9.59
C ALA A 53 19.41 13.32 -8.44
N SER A 54 19.84 12.59 -7.41
CA SER A 54 19.06 12.29 -6.21
C SER A 54 19.59 13.07 -5.02
N ARG A 55 18.73 13.28 -4.02
CA ARG A 55 19.10 13.97 -2.79
C ARG A 55 19.29 12.96 -1.67
N LEU A 56 20.47 12.97 -1.06
CA LEU A 56 20.74 12.19 0.15
C LEU A 56 20.76 13.15 1.33
N SER A 57 19.99 12.83 2.35
CA SER A 57 19.88 13.63 3.56
C SER A 57 20.21 12.76 4.78
N LEU A 58 20.74 13.40 5.81
CA LEU A 58 21.05 12.83 7.12
C LEU A 58 20.27 13.59 8.18
N GLY A 59 19.69 12.87 9.14
CA GLY A 59 19.03 13.51 10.26
C GLY A 59 18.28 12.56 11.18
N GLU A 60 17.55 13.15 12.11
CA GLU A 60 16.79 12.43 13.13
C GLU A 60 15.43 12.00 12.58
N VAL A 61 15.08 10.74 12.81
CA VAL A 61 13.80 10.15 12.43
C VAL A 61 13.18 9.40 13.61
N ARG A 62 11.86 9.27 13.60
CA ARG A 62 11.12 8.36 14.47
C ARG A 62 10.64 7.17 13.65
N VAL A 63 11.08 5.99 14.04
CA VAL A 63 10.62 4.73 13.44
C VAL A 63 9.53 4.15 14.33
N THR A 64 8.38 3.85 13.74
CA THR A 64 7.24 3.21 14.42
C THR A 64 6.95 1.87 13.77
N GLU A 65 7.08 0.79 14.54
CA GLU A 65 6.66 -0.56 14.15
C GLU A 65 5.37 -0.93 14.89
N HIS A 66 4.37 -1.42 14.17
CA HIS A 66 3.13 -1.91 14.77
C HIS A 66 2.69 -3.25 14.17
N VAL A 67 2.77 -4.30 14.98
CA VAL A 67 2.18 -5.62 14.67
C VAL A 67 0.69 -5.57 14.96
N THR A 68 -0.11 -5.76 13.92
CA THR A 68 -1.54 -5.47 13.95
C THR A 68 -2.43 -6.68 13.75
N GLY A 69 -1.80 -7.82 13.46
CA GLY A 69 -2.50 -9.04 13.17
C GLY A 69 -1.55 -10.13 12.73
N PHE A 70 -2.14 -11.24 12.32
CA PHE A 70 -1.45 -12.30 11.62
C PHE A 70 -2.41 -13.03 10.68
N GLU A 71 -1.85 -13.57 9.61
CA GLU A 71 -2.52 -14.45 8.66
C GLU A 71 -2.18 -15.91 8.98
N LYS A 72 -3.15 -16.81 8.79
CA LYS A 72 -2.94 -18.27 8.83
C LYS A 72 -2.84 -18.79 7.41
N TYR A 73 -1.77 -19.51 7.11
CA TYR A 73 -1.54 -20.13 5.81
C TYR A 73 -1.45 -21.65 5.93
N LYS A 74 -2.10 -22.37 5.02
CA LYS A 74 -2.04 -23.82 4.99
C LYS A 74 -0.66 -24.29 4.56
N LYS A 75 -0.10 -25.30 5.21
CA LYS A 75 1.28 -25.76 4.94
C LYS A 75 1.43 -26.43 3.57
N CYS A 76 0.42 -27.16 3.12
CA CYS A 76 0.52 -27.97 1.90
C CYS A 76 0.55 -27.13 0.62
N ASP A 77 -0.29 -26.10 0.53
CA ASP A 77 -0.52 -25.32 -0.69
C ASP A 77 -0.28 -23.82 -0.51
N GLN A 78 0.07 -23.38 0.71
CA GLN A 78 0.27 -21.98 1.06
C GLN A 78 -0.97 -21.10 0.84
N SER A 79 -2.16 -21.70 0.77
CA SER A 79 -3.42 -20.95 0.71
C SER A 79 -3.68 -20.20 2.01
N LEU A 80 -4.19 -18.97 1.89
CA LEU A 80 -4.64 -18.18 3.04
C LEU A 80 -5.91 -18.84 3.63
N ILE A 81 -5.87 -19.14 4.93
CA ILE A 81 -6.98 -19.75 5.68
C ILE A 81 -7.83 -18.67 6.35
N SER A 82 -7.20 -17.73 7.04
CA SER A 82 -7.89 -16.68 7.81
C SER A 82 -6.94 -15.57 8.22
N GLU A 83 -7.50 -14.41 8.49
CA GLU A 83 -6.80 -13.23 9.02
C GLU A 83 -7.30 -12.93 10.44
N HIS A 84 -6.37 -12.56 11.32
CA HIS A 84 -6.66 -12.30 12.73
C HIS A 84 -6.08 -10.94 13.11
N SER A 85 -6.89 -10.08 13.72
CA SER A 85 -6.41 -8.78 14.23
C SER A 85 -5.83 -8.93 15.63
N LEU A 86 -4.76 -8.19 15.91
CA LEU A 86 -4.13 -8.10 17.22
C LEU A 86 -4.11 -6.63 17.68
N SER A 87 -4.30 -6.42 18.97
CA SER A 87 -4.12 -5.12 19.62
C SER A 87 -2.83 -5.17 20.44
N LEU A 88 -1.69 -4.96 19.76
CA LEU A 88 -0.38 -4.87 20.40
C LEU A 88 0.03 -3.40 20.50
N PRO A 89 0.81 -3.02 21.53
CA PRO A 89 1.34 -1.67 21.60
C PRO A 89 2.32 -1.44 20.44
N LYS A 90 2.28 -0.22 19.89
CA LYS A 90 3.28 0.25 18.94
C LYS A 90 4.65 0.27 19.61
N ARG A 91 5.69 0.04 18.83
CA ARG A 91 7.07 0.26 19.25
C ARG A 91 7.62 1.41 18.44
N ASN A 92 8.08 2.42 19.14
CA ASN A 92 8.59 3.63 18.55
C ASN A 92 9.93 3.97 19.20
N PHE A 93 10.89 4.34 18.37
CA PHE A 93 12.18 4.82 18.81
C PHE A 93 12.67 5.90 17.86
N GLU A 94 13.41 6.85 18.40
CA GLU A 94 14.04 7.92 17.64
C GLU A 94 15.48 7.49 17.36
N THR A 95 15.97 7.76 16.16
CA THR A 95 17.30 7.35 15.71
C THR A 95 17.79 8.29 14.61
N VAL A 96 19.02 8.10 14.16
CA VAL A 96 19.60 8.81 13.02
C VAL A 96 19.46 7.96 11.76
N SER A 97 19.04 8.61 10.66
CA SER A 97 18.83 7.98 9.37
C SER A 97 19.53 8.74 8.25
N LEU A 98 20.02 7.97 7.30
CA LEU A 98 20.16 8.39 5.91
C LEU A 98 18.82 8.21 5.21
N TRP A 99 18.40 9.17 4.39
CA TRP A 99 17.34 8.94 3.43
C TRP A 99 17.67 9.49 2.06
N LEU A 100 17.39 8.65 1.07
CA LEU A 100 17.66 8.91 -0.33
C LEU A 100 16.36 9.19 -1.05
N GLU A 101 16.22 10.41 -1.55
CA GLU A 101 15.09 10.89 -2.33
C GLU A 101 15.40 10.79 -3.83
N LEU A 102 14.63 9.97 -4.52
CA LEU A 102 14.72 9.79 -5.97
C LEU A 102 13.76 10.76 -6.69
N PRO A 103 14.08 11.21 -7.91
CA PRO A 103 13.16 12.00 -8.71
C PRO A 103 11.83 11.27 -8.99
N SER A 104 10.71 11.98 -8.94
CA SER A 104 9.37 11.37 -9.09
C SER A 104 9.14 10.69 -10.44
N ASN A 105 9.77 11.20 -11.51
CA ASN A 105 9.73 10.63 -12.86
C ASN A 105 10.56 9.34 -13.01
N PHE A 106 11.35 8.96 -11.99
CA PHE A 106 12.15 7.74 -12.04
C PHE A 106 11.27 6.48 -12.07
N SER A 107 10.08 6.54 -11.47
CA SER A 107 9.08 5.48 -11.50
C SER A 107 8.68 5.08 -12.93
N GLU A 108 8.49 6.05 -13.82
CA GLU A 108 8.20 5.85 -15.24
C GLU A 108 9.36 5.20 -15.98
N THR A 109 10.60 5.61 -15.66
CA THR A 109 11.81 5.07 -16.27
C THR A 109 11.99 3.58 -15.96
N VAL A 110 11.69 3.17 -14.72
CA VAL A 110 11.72 1.76 -14.30
C VAL A 110 10.56 0.99 -14.92
N ALA A 111 9.36 1.57 -14.93
CA ALA A 111 8.16 0.94 -15.49
C ALA A 111 8.25 0.69 -17.00
N VAL A 112 8.82 1.61 -17.77
CA VAL A 112 9.05 1.46 -19.23
C VAL A 112 9.89 0.22 -19.55
N LYS A 113 10.77 -0.20 -18.62
CA LYS A 113 11.61 -1.40 -18.77
C LYS A 113 10.97 -2.67 -18.18
N GLY A 114 9.71 -2.59 -17.75
CA GLY A 114 8.94 -3.72 -17.24
C GLY A 114 9.34 -4.18 -15.83
N ALA A 115 10.09 -3.36 -15.08
CA ALA A 115 10.50 -3.65 -13.72
C ALA A 115 9.51 -3.09 -12.69
N ASP A 116 9.38 -3.76 -11.54
CA ASP A 116 8.57 -3.30 -10.41
C ASP A 116 9.33 -2.23 -9.63
N PHE A 117 8.82 -0.99 -9.66
CA PHE A 117 9.45 0.14 -8.99
C PHE A 117 9.50 -0.02 -7.46
N ALA A 118 8.43 -0.51 -6.83
CA ALA A 118 8.43 -0.74 -5.38
C ALA A 118 9.42 -1.87 -5.02
N GLY A 119 9.44 -2.93 -5.83
CA GLY A 119 10.41 -4.02 -5.71
C GLY A 119 11.86 -3.57 -5.90
N ALA A 120 12.10 -2.58 -6.77
CA ALA A 120 13.42 -2.02 -7.02
C ALA A 120 13.95 -1.25 -5.80
N LEU A 121 13.14 -0.36 -5.22
CA LEU A 121 13.53 0.42 -4.03
C LEU A 121 13.85 -0.49 -2.85
N HIS A 122 13.00 -1.48 -2.61
CA HIS A 122 13.14 -2.46 -1.54
C HIS A 122 14.38 -3.36 -1.73
N ALA A 123 14.68 -3.73 -2.97
CA ALA A 123 15.90 -4.46 -3.28
C ALA A 123 17.17 -3.61 -3.07
N VAL A 124 17.14 -2.31 -3.38
CA VAL A 124 18.26 -1.38 -3.09
C VAL A 124 18.48 -1.22 -1.59
N GLU A 125 17.41 -1.06 -0.83
CA GLU A 125 17.44 -0.98 0.64
C GLU A 125 18.13 -2.22 1.23
N HIS A 126 17.65 -3.42 0.89
CA HIS A 126 18.22 -4.69 1.35
C HIS A 126 19.71 -4.83 1.00
N ALA A 127 20.05 -4.61 -0.27
CA ALA A 127 21.41 -4.79 -0.73
C ALA A 127 22.37 -3.76 -0.11
N THR A 128 21.90 -2.52 0.11
CA THR A 128 22.70 -1.48 0.74
C THR A 128 22.96 -1.78 2.20
N ILE A 129 21.94 -2.21 2.96
CA ILE A 129 22.12 -2.68 4.35
C ILE A 129 23.08 -3.87 4.42
N ALA A 130 22.98 -4.82 3.47
CA ALA A 130 23.87 -5.97 3.42
C ALA A 130 25.33 -5.58 3.17
N MET A 131 25.59 -4.53 2.38
CA MET A 131 26.94 -4.04 2.07
C MET A 131 27.46 -2.98 3.03
N PHE A 132 26.61 -2.45 3.91
CA PHE A 132 26.96 -1.42 4.89
C PHE A 132 28.20 -1.79 5.73
N PRO A 133 28.32 -3.02 6.28
CA PRO A 133 29.49 -3.46 7.06
C PRO A 133 30.84 -3.38 6.33
N LEU A 134 30.85 -3.36 4.99
CA LEU A 134 32.09 -3.25 4.22
C LEU A 134 32.64 -1.82 4.17
N LYS A 135 31.82 -0.83 4.57
CA LYS A 135 32.12 0.59 4.49
C LYS A 135 32.17 1.25 5.86
N VAL A 136 31.31 0.81 6.76
CA VAL A 136 31.25 1.27 8.15
C VAL A 136 31.41 0.04 9.04
N PRO A 137 32.30 0.05 10.05
CA PRO A 137 32.47 -1.08 10.96
C PRO A 137 31.22 -1.33 11.82
N CYS A 138 30.34 -2.20 11.35
CA CYS A 138 29.12 -2.61 12.05
C CYS A 138 28.73 -4.04 11.64
N ASP A 139 27.75 -4.64 12.32
CA ASP A 139 27.03 -5.79 11.81
C ASP A 139 25.84 -5.34 10.94
N ARG A 140 25.41 -6.18 10.01
CA ARG A 140 24.19 -5.91 9.21
C ARG A 140 22.94 -5.69 10.06
N HIS A 141 22.91 -6.23 11.28
CA HIS A 141 21.79 -6.13 12.20
C HIS A 141 21.77 -4.82 12.99
N ASP A 142 22.85 -4.03 12.91
CA ASP A 142 22.92 -2.70 13.50
C ASP A 142 22.23 -1.64 12.63
N MET A 143 21.77 -2.02 11.43
CA MET A 143 21.04 -1.18 10.50
C MET A 143 19.60 -1.66 10.32
N GLY A 144 18.67 -0.72 10.26
CA GLY A 144 17.32 -0.90 9.75
C GLY A 144 17.13 -0.12 8.45
N GLY A 145 16.01 -0.37 7.78
CA GLY A 145 15.64 0.39 6.59
C GLY A 145 14.20 0.19 6.23
N TYR A 146 13.71 1.10 5.41
CA TYR A 146 12.39 1.03 4.81
C TYR A 146 12.34 1.85 3.54
N SER A 147 11.60 1.37 2.54
CA SER A 147 11.50 2.01 1.24
C SER A 147 10.05 2.37 0.92
N PHE A 148 9.86 3.60 0.46
CA PHE A 148 8.57 4.14 0.09
C PHE A 148 8.60 4.53 -1.39
N PRO A 149 7.74 3.95 -2.24
CA PRO A 149 7.50 4.46 -3.59
C PRO A 149 7.05 5.94 -3.58
N PHE A 150 6.46 6.37 -2.48
CA PHE A 150 6.17 7.76 -2.17
C PHE A 150 6.14 7.97 -0.66
N HIS A 151 6.99 8.87 -0.15
CA HIS A 151 7.01 9.21 1.27
C HIS A 151 6.34 10.57 1.53
N VAL A 152 5.54 10.65 2.60
CA VAL A 152 4.60 11.76 2.82
C VAL A 152 5.27 13.12 3.08
N GLN A 153 6.41 13.13 3.78
CA GLN A 153 7.12 14.39 4.08
C GLN A 153 8.04 14.84 2.94
N THR A 154 8.72 13.90 2.27
CA THR A 154 9.64 14.21 1.16
C THR A 154 8.91 14.41 -0.17
N ARG A 155 7.68 13.89 -0.31
CA ARG A 155 6.84 13.94 -1.52
C ARG A 155 7.48 13.26 -2.74
N THR A 156 8.45 12.38 -2.49
CA THR A 156 9.23 11.67 -3.50
C THR A 156 9.40 10.21 -3.09
N PRO A 157 9.73 9.31 -4.04
CA PRO A 157 10.19 7.97 -3.69
C PRO A 157 11.42 8.07 -2.80
N THR A 158 11.37 7.44 -1.62
CA THR A 158 12.39 7.62 -0.58
C THR A 158 12.81 6.29 0.03
N ILE A 159 14.12 6.04 0.12
CA ILE A 159 14.70 4.89 0.83
C ILE A 159 15.35 5.40 2.10
N PHE A 160 14.91 4.89 3.25
CA PHE A 160 15.51 5.14 4.57
C PHE A 160 16.44 4.01 4.96
N ILE A 161 17.60 4.36 5.50
CA ILE A 161 18.57 3.46 6.12
C ILE A 161 19.01 4.12 7.42
N TYR A 162 18.73 3.48 8.55
CA TYR A 162 18.88 4.09 9.87
C TYR A 162 19.58 3.15 10.86
N ASP A 163 20.14 3.75 11.91
CA ASP A 163 20.76 3.00 12.99
C ASP A 163 19.67 2.27 13.78
N ALA A 164 19.77 0.94 13.92
CA ALA A 164 18.80 0.10 14.61
C ALA A 164 18.90 0.20 16.15
N TYR A 165 19.23 1.38 16.66
CA TYR A 165 19.42 1.70 18.08
C TYR A 165 18.76 3.04 18.41
N PRO A 166 18.03 3.14 19.53
CA PRO A 166 17.50 4.42 19.99
C PRO A 166 18.62 5.45 20.22
N GLY A 167 18.43 6.66 19.70
CA GLY A 167 19.37 7.78 19.74
C GLY A 167 20.40 7.80 18.59
N GLY A 168 20.52 6.72 17.81
CA GLY A 168 21.59 6.56 16.84
C GLY A 168 22.95 6.25 17.48
N VAL A 169 23.85 5.61 16.73
CA VAL A 169 25.20 5.24 17.19
C VAL A 169 26.30 5.72 16.24
N GLY A 170 25.96 6.51 15.23
CA GLY A 170 26.93 7.14 14.31
C GLY A 170 27.11 6.42 12.98
N LEU A 171 26.32 5.38 12.67
CA LEU A 171 26.54 4.56 11.46
C LEU A 171 26.05 5.30 10.22
N ALA A 172 24.82 5.83 10.28
CA ALA A 172 24.23 6.68 9.25
C ALA A 172 25.11 7.91 8.96
N GLU A 173 25.61 8.57 10.00
CA GLU A 173 26.49 9.73 9.90
C GLU A 173 27.79 9.40 9.16
N THR A 174 28.42 8.27 9.51
CA THR A 174 29.65 7.82 8.85
C THR A 174 29.41 7.51 7.36
N ALA A 175 28.30 6.83 7.05
CA ALA A 175 27.96 6.50 5.67
C ALA A 175 27.54 7.72 4.82
N PHE A 176 27.05 8.81 5.44
CA PHE A 176 26.71 10.06 4.75
C PHE A 176 27.91 10.68 4.00
N ASP A 177 29.12 10.45 4.51
CA ASP A 177 30.34 11.01 3.93
C ASP A 177 30.87 10.19 2.74
N ILE A 178 30.46 8.92 2.61
CA ILE A 178 30.92 7.97 1.58
C ILE A 178 29.81 7.32 0.72
N PRO A 179 28.73 8.02 0.32
CA PRO A 179 27.56 7.39 -0.28
C PRO A 179 27.84 6.75 -1.63
N ARG A 180 28.70 7.38 -2.44
CA ARG A 180 29.07 6.86 -3.77
C ARG A 180 29.78 5.53 -3.68
N ASP A 181 30.72 5.38 -2.75
CA ASP A 181 31.48 4.13 -2.57
C ASP A 181 30.60 3.00 -2.01
N LEU A 182 29.66 3.35 -1.11
CA LEU A 182 28.63 2.43 -0.62
C LEU A 182 27.74 1.93 -1.78
N PHE A 183 27.11 2.83 -2.54
CA PHE A 183 26.24 2.44 -3.65
C PHE A 183 26.97 1.73 -4.79
N GLN A 184 28.22 2.09 -5.09
CA GLN A 184 29.06 1.34 -6.04
C GLN A 184 29.33 -0.09 -5.59
N THR A 185 29.55 -0.29 -4.29
CA THR A 185 29.77 -1.62 -3.72
C THR A 185 28.48 -2.45 -3.76
N THR A 186 27.34 -1.85 -3.41
CA THR A 186 26.01 -2.45 -3.58
C THR A 186 25.74 -2.85 -5.02
N LEU A 187 26.00 -1.97 -5.98
CA LEU A 187 25.80 -2.22 -7.41
C LEU A 187 26.66 -3.39 -7.91
N ARG A 188 27.94 -3.45 -7.47
CA ARG A 188 28.84 -4.56 -7.83
C ARG A 188 28.30 -5.89 -7.32
N LEU A 189 27.84 -5.98 -6.08
CA LEU A 189 27.24 -7.20 -5.52
C LEU A 189 26.09 -7.72 -6.38
N ILE A 190 25.14 -6.85 -6.69
CA ILE A 190 23.92 -7.25 -7.42
C ILE A 190 24.28 -7.71 -8.83
N ARG A 191 25.17 -6.99 -9.52
CA ARG A 191 25.63 -7.34 -10.88
C ARG A 191 26.45 -8.61 -10.95
N SER A 192 27.36 -8.84 -10.00
CA SER A 192 28.21 -10.04 -10.00
C SER A 192 27.47 -11.30 -9.58
N CYS A 193 26.29 -11.17 -8.96
CA CYS A 193 25.50 -12.32 -8.54
C CYS A 193 24.89 -13.05 -9.75
N PRO A 194 25.10 -14.38 -9.92
CA PRO A 194 24.65 -15.13 -11.08
C PRO A 194 23.13 -15.38 -11.14
N CYS A 195 22.37 -14.99 -10.11
CA CYS A 195 20.92 -15.21 -10.08
C CYS A 195 20.18 -14.31 -11.09
N GLN A 196 19.07 -14.79 -11.65
CA GLN A 196 18.23 -13.98 -12.56
C GLN A 196 17.28 -13.03 -11.82
N ARG A 197 16.54 -13.52 -10.80
CA ARG A 197 15.42 -12.78 -10.18
C ARG A 197 15.75 -12.14 -8.83
N GLY A 198 16.94 -12.40 -8.30
CA GLY A 198 17.31 -12.06 -6.92
C GLY A 198 17.33 -13.27 -5.98
N CYS A 199 18.25 -13.26 -5.01
CA CYS A 199 18.47 -14.38 -4.09
C CYS A 199 19.00 -13.88 -2.72
N PRO A 200 19.14 -14.76 -1.71
CA PRO A 200 19.73 -14.46 -0.41
C PRO A 200 21.12 -13.81 -0.45
N SER A 201 21.88 -14.03 -1.53
CA SER A 201 23.23 -13.48 -1.68
C SER A 201 23.28 -12.09 -2.32
N CYS A 202 22.15 -11.50 -2.73
CA CYS A 202 22.16 -10.18 -3.37
C CYS A 202 21.09 -9.22 -2.85
N ILE A 203 19.79 -9.54 -2.96
CA ILE A 203 18.70 -8.59 -2.71
C ILE A 203 17.68 -9.06 -1.67
N GLN A 204 17.81 -10.27 -1.12
CA GLN A 204 16.93 -10.75 -0.06
C GLN A 204 17.54 -10.49 1.32
N SER A 205 16.69 -10.11 2.27
CA SER A 205 17.04 -9.94 3.67
C SER A 205 16.35 -11.01 4.52
N PRO A 206 17.06 -11.68 5.45
CA PRO A 206 16.46 -12.60 6.40
C PRO A 206 15.60 -11.90 7.45
N ARG A 207 15.68 -10.57 7.57
CA ARG A 207 14.88 -9.74 8.49
C ARG A 207 13.75 -8.96 7.80
N CYS A 208 13.50 -9.20 6.52
CA CYS A 208 12.43 -8.50 5.80
C CYS A 208 11.04 -8.89 6.38
N GLY A 209 10.36 -7.93 7.03
CA GLY A 209 9.01 -8.12 7.56
C GLY A 209 7.97 -8.45 6.49
N SER A 210 8.14 -7.92 5.28
CA SER A 210 7.26 -8.17 4.12
C SER A 210 7.44 -9.56 3.49
N GLY A 211 8.45 -10.33 3.94
CA GLY A 211 8.73 -11.66 3.41
C GLY A 211 9.41 -11.62 2.03
N ASN A 212 10.30 -10.65 1.81
CA ASN A 212 11.06 -10.46 0.57
C ASN A 212 10.19 -10.27 -0.68
N LYS A 213 9.05 -9.58 -0.53
CA LYS A 213 8.13 -9.26 -1.63
C LYS A 213 7.54 -7.85 -1.46
N PRO A 214 7.45 -7.05 -2.54
CA PRO A 214 8.06 -7.28 -3.85
C PRO A 214 9.59 -7.10 -3.82
N LEU A 215 10.33 -7.70 -4.76
CA LEU A 215 11.75 -7.46 -4.98
C LEU A 215 12.05 -7.54 -6.47
N ASP A 216 12.82 -6.58 -6.99
CA ASP A 216 13.21 -6.52 -8.40
C ASP A 216 14.70 -6.26 -8.55
N LYS A 217 15.44 -7.25 -9.07
CA LYS A 217 16.89 -7.18 -9.26
C LYS A 217 17.27 -6.16 -10.35
N GLU A 218 16.61 -6.19 -11.49
CA GLU A 218 16.95 -5.34 -12.63
C GLU A 218 16.58 -3.89 -12.34
N GLY A 219 15.42 -3.67 -11.73
CA GLY A 219 15.02 -2.36 -11.22
C GLY A 219 16.03 -1.79 -10.21
N ALA A 220 16.54 -2.62 -9.28
CA ALA A 220 17.55 -2.18 -8.32
C ALA A 220 18.88 -1.76 -8.99
N ILE A 221 19.32 -2.50 -10.02
CA ILE A 221 20.50 -2.13 -10.81
C ILE A 221 20.29 -0.76 -11.46
N MET A 222 19.11 -0.50 -12.03
CA MET A 222 18.80 0.80 -12.65
C MET A 222 18.83 1.95 -11.64
N VAL A 223 18.24 1.76 -10.46
CA VAL A 223 18.28 2.76 -9.37
C VAL A 223 19.73 3.05 -8.99
N LEU A 224 20.53 2.02 -8.73
CA LEU A 224 21.93 2.19 -8.31
C LEU A 224 22.82 2.78 -9.41
N ASP A 225 22.63 2.40 -10.67
CA ASP A 225 23.32 3.03 -11.80
C ASP A 225 23.04 4.53 -11.86
N TYR A 226 21.78 4.92 -11.67
CA TYR A 226 21.39 6.33 -11.67
C TYR A 226 22.10 7.13 -10.57
N LEU A 227 22.19 6.55 -9.36
CA LEU A 227 22.89 7.17 -8.22
C LEU A 227 24.39 7.32 -8.44
N VAL A 228 25.01 6.33 -9.10
CA VAL A 228 26.45 6.29 -9.33
C VAL A 228 26.88 7.06 -10.59
N SER A 229 25.96 7.41 -11.50
CA SER A 229 26.32 8.02 -12.79
C SER A 229 26.46 9.54 -12.77
N GLY A 230 25.93 10.27 -11.77
CA GLY A 230 26.03 11.74 -11.73
C GLY A 230 27.13 12.27 -10.80
N GLU A 231 27.64 13.47 -11.10
CA GLU A 231 28.63 14.18 -10.28
C GLU A 231 28.06 14.55 -8.91
N SER A 232 28.81 14.29 -7.82
CA SER A 232 28.37 14.67 -6.48
C SER A 232 28.76 16.13 -6.21
N ARG A 233 27.79 16.98 -5.85
CA ARG A 233 28.05 18.31 -5.28
C ARG A 233 28.21 18.21 -3.76
N ALA A 234 29.02 19.10 -3.20
CA ALA A 234 29.33 19.14 -1.76
C ALA A 234 28.07 19.26 -0.89
N ALA A 235 28.15 18.80 0.36
CA ALA A 235 27.04 18.88 1.29
C ALA A 235 26.73 20.34 1.66
N GLU A 236 25.45 20.70 1.66
CA GLU A 236 24.96 21.99 2.13
C GLU A 236 24.36 21.80 3.54
N GLU A 237 24.72 22.69 4.47
CA GLU A 237 24.11 22.77 5.80
C GLU A 237 22.76 23.48 5.69
N ILE A 238 21.73 22.97 6.36
CA ILE A 238 20.38 23.57 6.33
C ILE A 238 20.27 24.61 7.46
N GLU A 239 19.97 25.87 7.12
CA GLU A 239 19.59 26.92 8.08
C GLU A 239 18.13 26.71 8.58
N GLU A 240 17.90 26.97 9.87
CA GLU A 240 16.69 26.63 10.66
C GLU A 240 15.35 27.19 10.15
N GLU A 241 15.33 28.18 9.25
CA GLU A 241 14.12 28.95 8.89
C GLU A 241 13.19 28.27 7.85
N ALA A 242 13.64 27.22 7.14
CA ALA A 242 12.88 26.62 6.04
C ALA A 242 11.69 25.73 6.48
N LEU A 243 11.57 25.40 7.76
CA LEU A 243 10.61 24.41 8.29
C LEU A 243 9.16 24.92 8.43
N VAL A 244 8.91 26.23 8.35
CA VAL A 244 7.59 26.82 8.68
C VAL A 244 6.63 26.93 7.48
N GLN A 245 7.10 26.77 6.23
CA GLN A 245 6.29 27.09 5.04
C GLN A 245 5.32 25.99 4.54
N ILE A 246 5.32 24.78 5.13
CA ILE A 246 4.51 23.64 4.62
C ILE A 246 2.99 23.79 4.92
N ASN A 247 2.57 24.79 5.71
CA ASN A 247 1.21 24.89 6.25
C ASN A 247 0.22 25.86 5.56
N LYS A 248 0.42 26.29 4.31
CA LYS A 248 -0.58 27.14 3.61
C LYS A 248 -1.31 26.42 2.47
N ARG A 249 -2.63 26.24 2.63
CA ARG A 249 -3.57 25.74 1.60
C ARG A 249 -3.80 26.77 0.48
N PRO A 250 -3.78 26.41 -0.82
CA PRO A 250 -4.23 27.27 -1.90
C PRO A 250 -5.76 27.28 -2.05
N LYS A 251 -6.31 28.38 -2.58
CA LYS A 251 -7.75 28.66 -2.78
C LYS A 251 -8.35 27.94 -3.99
N LYS A 252 -9.63 27.56 -3.87
CA LYS A 252 -10.52 26.99 -4.90
C LYS A 252 -10.54 27.79 -6.22
N ARG A 253 -10.48 27.08 -7.34
CA ARG A 253 -10.90 27.55 -8.68
C ARG A 253 -12.21 26.89 -9.10
N THR A 254 -13.01 27.65 -9.84
CA THR A 254 -14.43 27.47 -10.14
C THR A 254 -14.72 26.76 -11.46
N THR A 255 -15.77 25.92 -11.43
CA THR A 255 -16.75 25.52 -12.47
C THR A 255 -16.23 25.21 -13.89
N THR A 256 -16.05 23.92 -14.16
CA THR A 256 -15.97 23.31 -15.51
C THR A 256 -17.25 22.52 -15.79
N GLU A 257 -17.71 22.47 -17.04
CA GLU A 257 -18.83 21.64 -17.49
C GLU A 257 -18.73 20.20 -16.93
N LEU A 258 -19.83 19.68 -16.37
CA LEU A 258 -19.82 18.36 -15.72
C LEU A 258 -19.62 17.27 -16.78
N LYS A 259 -18.43 16.64 -16.76
CA LYS A 259 -18.06 15.45 -17.55
C LYS A 259 -19.10 14.33 -17.37
N ASP A 260 -19.29 13.45 -18.37
CA ASP A 260 -20.25 12.32 -18.30
C ASP A 260 -19.68 11.16 -17.46
N ILE A 261 -19.49 11.45 -16.18
CA ILE A 261 -18.97 10.54 -15.17
C ILE A 261 -20.15 9.86 -14.47
N VAL A 262 -20.05 8.55 -14.31
CA VAL A 262 -20.98 7.77 -13.50
C VAL A 262 -20.28 7.07 -12.35
N PHE A 263 -20.98 6.90 -11.24
CA PHE A 263 -20.53 6.13 -10.08
C PHE A 263 -21.35 4.86 -9.97
N PHE A 264 -20.70 3.74 -9.72
CA PHE A 264 -21.31 2.43 -9.89
C PHE A 264 -20.92 1.46 -8.76
N ASP A 265 -21.90 0.69 -8.31
CA ASP A 265 -21.75 -0.45 -7.39
C ASP A 265 -22.91 -1.44 -7.60
N LEU A 266 -22.69 -2.71 -7.27
CA LEU A 266 -23.74 -3.75 -7.29
C LEU A 266 -23.73 -4.65 -6.06
N GLU A 267 -24.90 -5.22 -5.76
CA GLU A 267 -25.08 -6.24 -4.72
C GLU A 267 -25.41 -7.60 -5.33
N THR A 268 -24.95 -8.67 -4.70
CA THR A 268 -25.10 -10.03 -5.26
C THR A 268 -26.23 -10.84 -4.64
N GLN A 269 -26.76 -11.83 -5.36
CA GLN A 269 -27.79 -12.75 -4.86
C GLN A 269 -27.22 -13.89 -4.01
N LYS A 270 -25.97 -14.28 -4.26
CA LYS A 270 -25.29 -15.41 -3.61
C LYS A 270 -23.96 -14.99 -3.01
N THR A 271 -23.57 -15.67 -1.95
CA THR A 271 -22.25 -15.57 -1.32
C THR A 271 -21.17 -16.27 -2.16
N ALA A 272 -19.90 -15.96 -1.88
CA ALA A 272 -18.76 -16.67 -2.46
C ALA A 272 -18.78 -18.18 -2.13
N GLU A 273 -19.24 -18.56 -0.93
CA GLU A 273 -19.36 -19.96 -0.50
C GLU A 273 -20.37 -20.72 -1.36
N GLU A 274 -21.53 -20.12 -1.65
CA GLU A 274 -22.60 -20.75 -2.45
C GLU A 274 -22.20 -20.99 -3.91
N VAL A 275 -21.29 -20.18 -4.45
CA VAL A 275 -20.76 -20.36 -5.82
C VAL A 275 -19.50 -21.21 -5.85
N GLY A 276 -18.95 -21.57 -4.68
CA GLY A 276 -17.79 -22.43 -4.55
C GLY A 276 -16.44 -21.73 -4.60
N GLY A 277 -16.39 -20.41 -4.32
CA GLY A 277 -15.17 -19.61 -4.20
C GLY A 277 -15.21 -18.26 -4.95
N TRP A 278 -14.31 -17.34 -4.58
CA TRP A 278 -14.21 -16.01 -5.19
C TRP A 278 -13.78 -16.04 -6.67
N GLU A 279 -13.10 -17.09 -7.10
CA GLU A 279 -12.76 -17.33 -8.49
C GLU A 279 -14.02 -17.48 -9.37
N LYS A 280 -15.16 -17.88 -8.77
CA LYS A 280 -16.47 -18.04 -9.41
C LYS A 280 -17.44 -16.89 -9.13
N SER A 281 -16.94 -15.70 -8.80
CA SER A 281 -17.80 -14.54 -8.49
C SER A 281 -18.81 -14.19 -9.59
N HIS A 282 -18.52 -14.50 -10.87
CA HIS A 282 -19.49 -14.38 -11.97
C HIS A 282 -20.80 -15.13 -11.71
N LEU A 283 -20.79 -16.25 -10.97
CA LEU A 283 -22.01 -17.02 -10.68
C LEU A 283 -22.86 -16.43 -9.54
N MET A 284 -22.42 -15.33 -8.91
CA MET A 284 -23.07 -14.74 -7.73
C MET A 284 -24.37 -14.01 -8.07
N ARG A 285 -24.56 -13.61 -9.34
CA ARG A 285 -25.74 -12.91 -9.89
C ARG A 285 -26.01 -11.56 -9.24
N VAL A 286 -26.55 -10.60 -9.99
CA VAL A 286 -26.90 -9.28 -9.47
C VAL A 286 -28.28 -9.31 -8.82
N SER A 287 -28.37 -8.80 -7.60
CA SER A 287 -29.64 -8.54 -6.92
C SER A 287 -30.15 -7.14 -7.27
N VAL A 288 -29.34 -6.11 -7.00
CA VAL A 288 -29.52 -4.74 -7.45
C VAL A 288 -28.19 -4.14 -7.90
N ALA A 289 -28.26 -3.15 -8.77
CA ALA A 289 -27.15 -2.31 -9.17
C ALA A 289 -27.57 -0.84 -9.04
N VAL A 290 -26.66 0.02 -8.61
CA VAL A 290 -26.92 1.46 -8.51
C VAL A 290 -25.91 2.22 -9.36
N VAL A 291 -26.43 3.17 -10.14
CA VAL A 291 -25.63 4.12 -10.91
C VAL A 291 -26.00 5.53 -10.47
N TYR A 292 -25.01 6.38 -10.21
CA TYR A 292 -25.19 7.82 -10.09
C TYR A 292 -24.59 8.54 -11.28
N SER A 293 -25.38 9.32 -12.01
CA SER A 293 -24.87 10.17 -13.10
C SER A 293 -24.55 11.56 -12.58
N LEU A 294 -23.29 12.00 -12.75
CA LEU A 294 -22.88 13.36 -12.38
C LEU A 294 -23.53 14.41 -13.27
N ARG A 295 -23.70 14.10 -14.56
CA ARG A 295 -24.36 14.97 -15.56
C ARG A 295 -25.83 15.22 -15.22
N ASN A 296 -26.57 14.17 -14.86
CA ASN A 296 -28.00 14.25 -14.58
C ASN A 296 -28.31 14.47 -13.10
N ASN A 297 -27.30 14.43 -12.24
CA ASN A 297 -27.41 14.56 -10.78
C ASN A 297 -28.47 13.60 -10.19
N LYS A 298 -28.52 12.35 -10.67
CA LYS A 298 -29.57 11.40 -10.36
C LYS A 298 -29.03 9.99 -10.16
N PHE A 299 -29.57 9.29 -9.16
CA PHE A 299 -29.39 7.86 -8.98
C PHE A 299 -30.41 7.05 -9.77
N GLN A 300 -29.95 5.98 -10.38
CA GLN A 300 -30.73 4.94 -11.03
C GLN A 300 -30.50 3.63 -10.27
N LEU A 301 -31.58 2.96 -9.90
CA LEU A 301 -31.57 1.63 -9.28
C LEU A 301 -32.05 0.64 -10.32
N LEU A 302 -31.28 -0.40 -10.56
CA LEU A 302 -31.53 -1.44 -11.54
C LEU A 302 -31.64 -2.78 -10.83
N THR A 303 -32.58 -3.60 -11.25
CA THR A 303 -32.71 -4.99 -10.83
C THR A 303 -32.15 -5.91 -11.90
N GLU A 304 -32.06 -7.21 -11.60
CA GLU A 304 -31.55 -8.23 -12.52
C GLU A 304 -32.13 -8.14 -13.95
N SER A 305 -33.41 -7.78 -14.09
CA SER A 305 -34.10 -7.60 -15.36
C SER A 305 -33.49 -6.56 -16.30
N ASN A 306 -32.74 -5.58 -15.77
CA ASN A 306 -32.24 -4.42 -16.52
C ASN A 306 -30.71 -4.40 -16.64
N ILE A 307 -30.02 -5.45 -16.22
CA ILE A 307 -28.55 -5.49 -16.17
C ILE A 307 -27.90 -5.49 -17.56
N ARG A 308 -28.57 -6.03 -18.58
CA ARG A 308 -28.04 -5.98 -19.95
C ARG A 308 -27.95 -4.54 -20.47
N GLU A 309 -28.99 -3.75 -20.23
CA GLU A 309 -29.04 -2.33 -20.61
C GLU A 309 -27.98 -1.52 -19.85
N LEU A 310 -27.72 -1.87 -18.58
CA LEU A 310 -26.67 -1.25 -17.76
C LEU A 310 -25.27 -1.43 -18.37
N VAL A 311 -24.92 -2.60 -18.90
CA VAL A 311 -23.56 -2.81 -19.46
C VAL A 311 -23.33 -1.91 -20.68
N GLU A 312 -24.33 -1.81 -21.57
CA GLU A 312 -24.30 -0.87 -22.69
C GLU A 312 -24.18 0.58 -22.20
N GLU A 313 -24.89 0.90 -21.12
CA GLU A 313 -24.83 2.22 -20.49
C GLU A 313 -23.43 2.55 -19.97
N LEU A 314 -22.75 1.62 -19.30
CA LEU A 314 -21.41 1.80 -18.73
C LEU A 314 -20.33 1.96 -19.82
N LEU A 315 -20.43 1.19 -20.91
CA LEU A 315 -19.52 1.29 -22.07
C LEU A 315 -19.60 2.63 -22.79
N ALA A 316 -20.75 3.30 -22.71
CA ALA A 316 -20.97 4.59 -23.37
C ALA A 316 -20.47 5.81 -22.57
N ARG A 317 -19.98 5.63 -21.33
CA ARG A 317 -19.58 6.74 -20.45
C ARG A 317 -18.13 7.15 -20.63
N GLU A 318 -17.87 8.44 -20.37
CA GLU A 318 -16.52 8.99 -20.38
C GLU A 318 -15.67 8.43 -19.23
N LEU A 319 -16.30 8.16 -18.08
CA LEU A 319 -15.64 7.54 -16.93
C LEU A 319 -16.67 6.85 -16.02
N VAL A 320 -16.37 5.61 -15.64
CA VAL A 320 -17.05 4.88 -14.58
C VAL A 320 -16.14 4.86 -13.35
N VAL A 321 -16.66 5.32 -12.21
CA VAL A 321 -15.95 5.34 -10.93
C VAL A 321 -16.59 4.36 -9.96
N GLY A 322 -15.78 3.54 -9.29
CA GLY A 322 -16.27 2.54 -8.35
C GLY A 322 -15.21 2.12 -7.33
N PHE A 323 -15.56 1.17 -6.48
CA PHE A 323 -14.67 0.61 -5.49
C PHE A 323 -14.54 -0.91 -5.64
N ASN A 324 -13.39 -1.38 -6.13
CA ASN A 324 -13.13 -2.79 -6.46
C ASN A 324 -13.98 -3.33 -7.62
N ILE A 325 -14.53 -2.44 -8.45
CA ILE A 325 -15.46 -2.76 -9.54
C ILE A 325 -14.84 -3.58 -10.67
N LYS A 326 -13.55 -3.43 -10.96
CA LYS A 326 -12.91 -4.22 -12.02
C LYS A 326 -12.80 -5.69 -11.64
N ARG A 327 -12.42 -5.95 -10.38
CA ARG A 327 -12.15 -7.32 -9.90
C ARG A 327 -13.42 -8.05 -9.46
N PHE A 328 -14.44 -7.30 -9.06
CA PHE A 328 -15.67 -7.86 -8.52
C PHE A 328 -16.87 -7.60 -9.44
N ASP A 329 -17.37 -6.37 -9.50
CA ASP A 329 -18.63 -6.03 -10.14
C ASP A 329 -18.66 -6.40 -11.63
N TYR A 330 -17.64 -6.01 -12.39
CA TYR A 330 -17.56 -6.35 -13.82
C TYR A 330 -17.52 -7.86 -14.04
N LYS A 331 -16.83 -8.59 -13.16
CA LYS A 331 -16.82 -10.05 -13.17
C LYS A 331 -18.17 -10.67 -12.83
N VAL A 332 -18.99 -10.04 -11.98
CA VAL A 332 -20.38 -10.46 -11.76
C VAL A 332 -21.24 -10.22 -13.01
N LEU A 333 -21.05 -9.06 -13.67
CA LEU A 333 -21.79 -8.69 -14.88
C LEU A 333 -21.54 -9.65 -16.05
N THR A 334 -20.38 -10.31 -16.15
CA THR A 334 -20.09 -11.27 -17.22
C THR A 334 -21.03 -12.48 -17.24
N TYR A 335 -21.82 -12.71 -16.19
CA TYR A 335 -22.90 -13.71 -16.20
C TYR A 335 -24.04 -13.36 -17.16
N TYR A 336 -24.32 -12.07 -17.35
CA TYR A 336 -25.50 -11.57 -18.06
C TYR A 336 -25.23 -11.27 -19.53
N THR A 337 -24.01 -10.87 -19.83
CA THR A 337 -23.53 -10.57 -21.18
C THR A 337 -22.01 -10.69 -21.20
N ASP A 338 -21.47 -11.11 -22.35
CA ASP A 338 -20.05 -11.01 -22.59
C ASP A 338 -19.70 -9.58 -23.00
N PHE A 339 -18.62 -9.04 -22.45
CA PHE A 339 -18.11 -7.72 -22.80
C PHE A 339 -16.65 -7.58 -22.39
N ASP A 340 -15.92 -6.75 -23.13
CA ASP A 340 -14.53 -6.45 -22.82
C ASP A 340 -14.46 -5.40 -21.71
N GLN A 341 -14.08 -5.84 -20.51
CA GLN A 341 -14.02 -4.99 -19.31
C GLN A 341 -12.99 -3.86 -19.46
N GLU A 342 -11.93 -4.06 -20.25
CA GLU A 342 -10.88 -3.06 -20.48
C GLU A 342 -11.35 -1.92 -21.38
N LYS A 343 -12.48 -2.09 -22.09
CA LYS A 343 -13.07 -1.02 -22.91
C LYS A 343 -13.92 -0.05 -22.10
N ILE A 344 -14.24 -0.35 -20.85
CA ILE A 344 -14.93 0.60 -19.97
C ILE A 344 -13.86 1.54 -19.40
N PRO A 345 -13.94 2.86 -19.64
CA PRO A 345 -13.03 3.81 -19.01
C PRO A 345 -13.30 3.83 -17.50
N THR A 346 -12.43 3.21 -16.72
CA THR A 346 -12.71 2.94 -15.30
C THR A 346 -11.66 3.53 -14.36
N LEU A 347 -12.13 4.30 -13.38
CA LEU A 347 -11.39 4.64 -12.16
C LEU A 347 -11.86 3.74 -11.02
N ASP A 348 -11.07 2.73 -10.71
CA ASP A 348 -11.29 1.87 -9.54
C ASP A 348 -10.50 2.42 -8.34
N ILE A 349 -11.20 3.04 -7.39
CA ILE A 349 -10.57 3.66 -6.22
C ILE A 349 -9.81 2.64 -5.39
N HIS A 350 -10.31 1.40 -5.29
CA HIS A 350 -9.62 0.35 -4.54
C HIS A 350 -8.30 -0.04 -5.21
N GLU A 351 -8.26 -0.09 -6.54
CA GLU A 351 -7.03 -0.33 -7.29
C GLU A 351 -6.00 0.79 -7.06
N VAL A 352 -6.43 2.05 -7.11
CA VAL A 352 -5.56 3.22 -6.85
C VAL A 352 -4.98 3.15 -5.44
N VAL A 353 -5.84 2.90 -4.44
CA VAL A 353 -5.43 2.81 -3.04
C VAL A 353 -4.51 1.62 -2.81
N MET A 354 -4.83 0.45 -3.36
CA MET A 354 -3.99 -0.76 -3.23
C MET A 354 -2.63 -0.57 -3.90
N LYS A 355 -2.57 0.09 -5.06
CA LYS A 355 -1.32 0.40 -5.75
C LYS A 355 -0.42 1.32 -4.92
N PHE A 356 -1.02 2.22 -4.14
CA PHE A 356 -0.29 3.12 -3.27
C PHE A 356 0.13 2.48 -1.94
N LEU A 357 -0.80 1.81 -1.25
CA LEU A 357 -0.58 1.24 0.09
C LEU A 357 0.10 -0.13 0.06
N GLY A 358 0.04 -0.87 -1.05
CA GLY A 358 0.53 -2.25 -1.14
C GLY A 358 -0.37 -3.29 -0.46
N PHE A 359 -1.47 -2.88 0.18
CA PHE A 359 -2.45 -3.76 0.81
C PHE A 359 -3.89 -3.28 0.53
N PRO A 360 -4.89 -4.19 0.57
CA PRO A 360 -6.28 -3.80 0.37
C PRO A 360 -6.80 -2.98 1.54
N LEU A 361 -7.53 -1.91 1.23
CA LEU A 361 -8.26 -1.11 2.21
C LEU A 361 -9.76 -1.23 1.90
N SER A 362 -10.61 -1.37 2.91
CA SER A 362 -12.06 -1.41 2.70
C SER A 362 -12.61 -0.01 2.43
N LEU A 363 -13.71 0.07 1.66
CA LEU A 363 -14.44 1.32 1.43
C LEU A 363 -14.80 1.99 2.75
N GLU A 364 -15.25 1.21 3.74
CA GLU A 364 -15.53 1.66 5.12
C GLU A 364 -14.39 2.46 5.73
N ARG A 365 -13.18 1.89 5.74
CA ARG A 365 -12.04 2.52 6.42
C ARG A 365 -11.55 3.75 5.66
N LEU A 366 -11.63 3.71 4.33
CA LEU A 366 -11.24 4.82 3.48
C LEU A 366 -12.22 6.00 3.61
N SER A 367 -13.53 5.73 3.59
CA SER A 367 -14.55 6.77 3.75
C SER A 367 -14.58 7.33 5.16
N GLN A 368 -14.46 6.48 6.19
CA GLN A 368 -14.39 6.95 7.58
C GLN A 368 -13.22 7.91 7.80
N ALA A 369 -12.06 7.62 7.20
CA ALA A 369 -10.88 8.47 7.32
C ALA A 369 -10.93 9.74 6.46
N THR A 370 -11.50 9.67 5.26
CA THR A 370 -11.55 10.79 4.31
C THR A 370 -12.72 11.73 4.55
N LEU A 371 -13.91 11.16 4.74
CA LEU A 371 -15.18 11.88 4.81
C LEU A 371 -15.67 12.03 6.25
N GLY A 372 -15.12 11.25 7.19
CA GLY A 372 -15.54 11.24 8.59
C GLY A 372 -16.73 10.29 8.87
N TYR A 373 -17.22 9.57 7.86
CA TYR A 373 -18.33 8.62 8.01
C TYR A 373 -18.21 7.43 7.04
N GLY A 374 -18.74 6.28 7.46
CA GLY A 374 -18.62 4.99 6.79
C GLY A 374 -19.88 4.48 6.09
N LYS A 375 -19.85 3.20 5.74
CA LYS A 375 -20.99 2.37 5.32
C LYS A 375 -22.02 2.28 6.44
N ILE A 376 -23.25 1.97 6.03
CA ILE A 376 -24.41 1.79 6.93
C ILE A 376 -24.71 0.31 7.24
N GLY A 377 -23.88 -0.63 6.76
CA GLY A 377 -24.08 -2.07 6.92
C GLY A 377 -22.96 -2.90 6.26
N ASN A 378 -23.14 -4.21 6.18
CA ASN A 378 -22.18 -5.12 5.51
C ASN A 378 -22.84 -5.90 4.35
N GLY A 379 -22.02 -6.49 3.46
CA GLY A 379 -22.51 -7.24 2.30
C GLY A 379 -23.26 -8.55 2.63
N LEU A 380 -23.11 -9.10 3.83
CA LEU A 380 -23.90 -10.26 4.26
C LEU A 380 -25.34 -9.86 4.62
N ASP A 381 -25.54 -8.65 5.15
CA ASP A 381 -26.87 -8.08 5.39
C ASP A 381 -27.61 -7.84 4.07
N ALA A 382 -26.90 -7.43 3.01
CA ALA A 382 -27.46 -7.26 1.66
C ALA A 382 -28.05 -8.57 1.11
N ILE A 383 -27.31 -9.67 1.19
CA ILE A 383 -27.80 -11.00 0.76
C ILE A 383 -28.98 -11.45 1.61
N ARG A 384 -28.97 -11.17 2.92
CA ARG A 384 -30.13 -11.45 3.79
C ARG A 384 -31.37 -10.66 3.36
N TRP A 385 -31.24 -9.36 3.10
CA TRP A 385 -32.36 -8.53 2.64
C TRP A 385 -32.90 -8.95 1.29
N PHE A 386 -32.03 -9.39 0.37
CA PHE A 386 -32.46 -9.97 -0.89
C PHE A 386 -33.33 -11.22 -0.67
N ARG A 387 -32.88 -12.15 0.19
CA ARG A 387 -33.65 -13.37 0.53
C ARG A 387 -34.97 -13.06 1.24
N GLU A 388 -35.02 -11.98 2.00
CA GLU A 388 -36.25 -11.48 2.66
C GLU A 388 -37.14 -10.65 1.71
N GLY A 389 -36.75 -10.43 0.45
CA GLY A 389 -37.51 -9.62 -0.51
C GLY A 389 -37.55 -8.11 -0.19
N ARG A 390 -36.60 -7.62 0.62
CA ARG A 390 -36.55 -6.23 1.09
C ARG A 390 -35.76 -5.34 0.13
N THR A 391 -36.26 -5.20 -1.09
CA THR A 391 -35.58 -4.47 -2.19
C THR A 391 -35.33 -3.00 -1.85
N ASP A 392 -36.21 -2.34 -1.10
CA ASP A 392 -36.03 -0.93 -0.69
C ASP A 392 -34.76 -0.75 0.14
N LYS A 393 -34.54 -1.61 1.14
CA LYS A 393 -33.36 -1.57 2.00
C LYS A 393 -32.08 -1.88 1.24
N LEU A 394 -32.16 -2.83 0.32
CA LEU A 394 -31.04 -3.23 -0.53
C LEU A 394 -30.62 -2.08 -1.46
N GLY A 395 -31.61 -1.40 -2.05
CA GLY A 395 -31.40 -0.22 -2.87
C GLY A 395 -30.85 0.96 -2.07
N GLU A 396 -31.33 1.21 -0.85
CA GLU A 396 -30.80 2.25 0.04
C GLU A 396 -29.33 1.98 0.42
N TYR A 397 -29.01 0.73 0.77
CA TYR A 397 -27.65 0.31 1.09
C TYR A 397 -26.69 0.53 -0.08
N CYS A 398 -27.03 0.01 -1.27
CA CYS A 398 -26.19 0.16 -2.45
C CYS A 398 -26.08 1.64 -2.89
N ARG A 399 -27.15 2.44 -2.77
CA ARG A 399 -27.10 3.90 -3.02
C ARG A 399 -26.14 4.61 -2.07
N HIS A 400 -26.07 4.19 -0.81
CA HIS A 400 -25.13 4.76 0.16
C HIS A 400 -23.68 4.46 -0.22
N ASP A 401 -23.37 3.24 -0.63
CA ASP A 401 -22.02 2.88 -1.06
C ASP A 401 -21.60 3.66 -2.32
N VAL A 402 -22.47 3.79 -3.33
CA VAL A 402 -22.24 4.66 -4.50
C VAL A 402 -22.03 6.12 -4.10
N LYS A 403 -22.78 6.61 -3.11
CA LYS A 403 -22.61 7.97 -2.58
C LYS A 403 -21.23 8.15 -1.94
N LEU A 404 -20.75 7.20 -1.14
CA LEU A 404 -19.42 7.24 -0.55
C LEU A 404 -18.33 7.29 -1.62
N VAL A 405 -18.44 6.47 -2.66
CA VAL A 405 -17.49 6.46 -3.79
C VAL A 405 -17.49 7.83 -4.49
N LYS A 406 -18.66 8.41 -4.74
CA LYS A 406 -18.79 9.75 -5.33
C LYS A 406 -18.07 10.81 -4.49
N GLU A 407 -18.33 10.84 -3.20
CA GLU A 407 -17.75 11.84 -2.31
C GLU A 407 -16.23 11.66 -2.13
N LEU A 408 -15.75 10.42 -2.12
CA LEU A 408 -14.32 10.12 -2.16
C LEU A 408 -13.68 10.66 -3.45
N TYR A 409 -14.30 10.41 -4.61
CA TYR A 409 -13.82 10.95 -5.88
C TYR A 409 -13.77 12.48 -5.89
N GLU A 410 -14.84 13.14 -5.44
CA GLU A 410 -14.91 14.60 -5.36
C GLU A 410 -13.84 15.15 -4.39
N PHE A 411 -13.65 14.50 -3.23
CA PHE A 411 -12.61 14.87 -2.29
C PHE A 411 -11.23 14.73 -2.91
N GLY A 412 -10.93 13.59 -3.52
CA GLY A 412 -9.64 13.31 -4.16
C GLY A 412 -9.35 14.25 -5.31
N LYS A 413 -10.35 14.58 -6.12
CA LYS A 413 -10.25 15.57 -7.21
C LYS A 413 -10.01 17.00 -6.71
N GLU A 414 -10.61 17.38 -5.59
CA GLU A 414 -10.44 18.73 -5.02
C GLU A 414 -9.12 18.89 -4.26
N ASN A 415 -8.63 17.82 -3.63
CA ASN A 415 -7.54 17.88 -2.68
C ASN A 415 -6.24 17.22 -3.15
N ASP A 416 -6.27 16.48 -4.26
CA ASP A 416 -5.16 15.65 -4.78
C ASP A 416 -4.69 14.56 -3.81
N TYR A 417 -5.54 14.20 -2.83
CA TYR A 417 -5.33 13.07 -1.94
C TYR A 417 -6.64 12.51 -1.39
N LEU A 418 -6.65 11.26 -0.96
CA LEU A 418 -7.59 10.67 -0.01
C LEU A 418 -6.92 10.52 1.36
N LEU A 419 -7.71 10.23 2.39
CA LEU A 419 -7.20 9.96 3.72
C LEU A 419 -7.42 8.51 4.10
N PHE A 420 -6.46 7.97 4.83
CA PHE A 420 -6.59 6.66 5.44
C PHE A 420 -6.17 6.77 6.90
N GLU A 421 -7.02 6.22 7.77
CA GLU A 421 -6.72 6.07 9.18
C GLU A 421 -5.90 4.79 9.34
N ASP A 422 -4.62 5.00 9.63
CA ASP A 422 -3.74 3.92 10.01
C ASP A 422 -4.28 3.21 11.27
N LYS A 423 -3.67 2.10 11.66
CA LYS A 423 -4.17 1.32 12.82
C LYS A 423 -3.93 2.01 14.18
N ASN A 424 -3.51 3.26 14.13
CA ASN A 424 -3.00 4.09 15.20
C ASN A 424 -3.82 5.37 15.40
N LYS A 425 -4.90 5.55 14.64
CA LYS A 425 -5.72 6.78 14.50
C LYS A 425 -4.98 7.96 13.88
N GLY A 426 -3.82 7.72 13.30
CA GLY A 426 -3.08 8.66 12.46
C GLY A 426 -3.73 8.72 11.07
N ILE A 427 -3.99 9.93 10.61
CA ILE A 427 -4.60 10.15 9.30
C ILE A 427 -3.49 10.41 8.28
N LEU A 428 -3.25 9.42 7.41
CA LEU A 428 -2.29 9.48 6.31
C LEU A 428 -2.97 9.91 5.01
N ARG A 429 -2.19 10.52 4.10
CA ARG A 429 -2.67 10.96 2.78
C ARG A 429 -2.26 9.97 1.69
N ILE A 430 -3.24 9.49 0.94
CA ILE A 430 -3.07 8.71 -0.29
C ILE A 430 -3.14 9.71 -1.45
N PRO A 431 -2.04 10.11 -2.10
CA PRO A 431 -2.08 11.04 -3.21
C PRO A 431 -2.88 10.46 -4.37
N VAL A 432 -3.71 11.29 -4.99
CA VAL A 432 -4.50 10.94 -6.17
C VAL A 432 -4.45 12.10 -7.17
N SER A 433 -4.59 11.79 -8.46
CA SER A 433 -4.58 12.80 -9.53
C SER A 433 -5.81 12.60 -10.41
N TRP A 434 -6.93 13.21 -10.00
CA TRP A 434 -8.24 13.07 -10.66
C TRP A 434 -8.81 14.38 -11.20
N GLY A 435 -8.03 15.46 -11.07
CA GLY A 435 -8.29 16.84 -11.52
C GLY A 435 -8.08 17.06 -13.00
#